data_AF-A0A7J4ABH0-F1
#
_entry.id   AF-A0A7J4ABH0-F1
#
_cell.length_a   1.000
_cell.length_b   1.000
_cell.length_c   1.000
_cell.angle_alpha   90.00
_cell.angle_beta   90.00
_cell.angle_gamma   90.00
#
_symmetry.space_group_name_H-M   'P 1'
#
loop_
_entity.id
_entity.type
_entity.pdbx_description
1 polymer ?
#
loop_
_entity_poly.entity_id
_entity_poly.type
_entity_poly.pdbx_seq_one_letter_code
_entity_poly.pdbx_strand_id
1 'polypeptide(L)'
;MKIKYEYGAVSVFFVSLGFALILIGLNKIDLLGFFSVILLLFGTYTIIYGLMEKENTYYYVWGSIMFVIGLSLLFYNLIPLPVLIGITIIIITLIGFFSYIKQRKS
;
A
#
# COMPACT_ATOMS: atom_id res chain seq x y z
N MET A 1 24.83 2.02 7.99
CA MET A 1 24.65 2.66 6.67
C MET A 1 23.15 2.83 6.46
N LYS A 2 22.60 4.05 6.57
CA LYS A 2 21.17 4.28 6.31
C LYS A 2 20.94 4.06 4.82
N ILE A 3 20.32 2.95 4.45
CA ILE A 3 19.87 2.74 3.08
C ILE A 3 18.81 3.82 2.83
N LYS A 4 19.06 4.73 1.88
CA LYS A 4 18.05 5.74 1.53
C LYS A 4 16.79 5.03 1.06
N TYR A 5 15.63 5.49 1.52
CA TYR A 5 14.31 5.02 1.10
C TYR A 5 14.22 4.70 -0.39
N GLU A 6 14.77 5.59 -1.22
CA GLU A 6 14.81 5.49 -2.68
C GLU A 6 15.32 4.13 -3.18
N TYR A 7 16.43 3.62 -2.64
CA TYR A 7 17.00 2.34 -3.09
C TYR A 7 16.14 1.16 -2.68
N GLY A 8 15.60 1.19 -1.46
CA GLY A 8 14.72 0.14 -0.98
C GLY A 8 13.37 0.14 -1.71
N ALA A 9 12.80 1.31 -1.95
CA ALA A 9 11.56 1.49 -2.70
C ALA A 9 11.70 0.95 -4.13
N VAL A 10 12.77 1.31 -4.84
CA VAL A 10 13.03 0.79 -6.19
C VAL A 10 13.18 -0.73 -6.17
N SER A 11 13.91 -1.27 -5.20
CA SER A 11 14.09 -2.72 -5.07
C SER A 11 12.75 -3.43 -4.85
N VAL A 12 11.92 -2.94 -3.93
CA VAL A 12 10.60 -3.51 -3.65
C VAL A 12 9.67 -3.38 -4.83
N PHE A 13 9.73 -2.27 -5.57
CA PHE A 13 8.95 -2.10 -6.80
C PHE A 13 9.32 -3.14 -7.85
N PHE A 14 10.61 -3.39 -8.10
CA PHE A 14 11.01 -4.42 -9.07
C PHE A 14 10.69 -5.84 -8.58
N VAL A 15 10.83 -6.10 -7.27
CA VAL A 15 10.43 -7.40 -6.69
C VAL A 15 8.93 -7.61 -6.82
N SER A 16 8.11 -6.60 -6.54
CA SER A 16 6.65 -6.71 -6.65
C SER A 16 6.20 -6.84 -8.10
N LEU A 17 6.85 -6.14 -9.02
CA LEU A 17 6.61 -6.25 -10.46
C LEU A 17 6.98 -7.64 -10.97
N GLY A 18 8.15 -8.17 -10.60
CA GLY A 18 8.56 -9.53 -10.94
C GLY A 18 7.61 -10.59 -10.39
N PHE A 19 7.20 -10.45 -9.13
CA PHE A 19 6.24 -11.35 -8.49
C PHE A 19 4.86 -11.29 -9.18
N ALA A 20 4.37 -10.09 -9.52
CA ALA A 20 3.11 -9.93 -10.23
C ALA A 20 3.15 -10.54 -11.64
N LEU A 21 4.26 -10.40 -12.37
CA LEU A 21 4.45 -11.03 -13.68
C LEU A 21 4.46 -12.56 -13.60
N ILE A 22 5.10 -13.14 -12.56
CA ILE A 22 5.06 -14.59 -12.32
C ILE A 22 3.61 -15.05 -12.12
N LEU A 23 2.83 -14.32 -11.31
CA LEU A 23 1.43 -14.68 -11.04
C LEU A 23 0.53 -14.54 -12.28
N ILE A 24 0.75 -13.52 -13.13
CA ILE A 24 0.09 -13.42 -14.45
C ILE A 24 0.46 -14.63 -15.31
N GLY A 25 1.76 -14.97 -15.39
CA GLY A 25 2.24 -16.09 -16.20
C GLY A 25 1.68 -17.45 -15.75
N LEU A 26 1.39 -17.59 -14.46
CA LEU A 26 0.71 -18.76 -13.88
C LEU A 26 -0.82 -18.71 -13.99
N ASN A 27 -1.36 -17.67 -14.63
CA ASN A 27 -2.80 -17.43 -14.78
C ASN A 27 -3.54 -17.41 -13.43
N LYS A 28 -2.86 -16.95 -12.37
CA LYS A 28 -3.39 -16.86 -10.99
C LYS A 28 -4.08 -15.54 -10.71
N ILE A 29 -3.65 -14.49 -11.41
CA ILE A 29 -4.19 -13.14 -11.28
C ILE A 29 -4.45 -12.57 -12.67
N ASP A 30 -5.41 -11.67 -12.74
CA ASP A 30 -5.75 -10.89 -13.91
C ASP A 30 -5.01 -9.54 -13.90
N LEU A 31 -5.34 -8.67 -14.86
CA LEU A 31 -4.72 -7.36 -14.99
C LEU A 31 -4.97 -6.44 -13.78
N LEU A 32 -6.13 -6.56 -13.11
CA LEU A 32 -6.40 -5.80 -11.88
C LEU A 32 -5.62 -6.39 -10.70
N GLY A 33 -5.56 -7.73 -10.60
CA GLY A 33 -4.74 -8.43 -9.62
C GLY A 33 -3.25 -8.08 -9.73
N PHE A 34 -2.74 -7.77 -10.92
CA PHE A 34 -1.37 -7.29 -11.12
C PHE A 34 -1.11 -5.99 -10.36
N PHE A 35 -1.98 -4.99 -10.52
CA PHE A 35 -1.86 -3.73 -9.79
C PHE A 35 -2.07 -3.92 -8.28
N SER A 36 -2.98 -4.83 -7.90
CA SER A 36 -3.20 -5.20 -6.49
C SER A 36 -1.91 -5.67 -5.82
N VAL A 37 -1.21 -6.61 -6.45
CA VAL A 37 0.04 -7.19 -5.92
C VAL A 37 1.13 -6.14 -5.76
N ILE A 38 1.31 -5.28 -6.77
CA ILE A 38 2.30 -4.21 -6.73
C ILE A 38 2.00 -3.24 -5.58
N LEU A 39 0.76 -2.76 -5.50
CA LEU A 39 0.34 -1.78 -4.49
C LEU A 39 0.36 -2.36 -3.07
N LEU A 40 0.01 -3.64 -2.91
CA LEU A 40 0.11 -4.32 -1.62
C LEU A 40 1.55 -4.41 -1.14
N LEU A 41 2.44 -5.00 -1.94
CA LEU A 41 3.85 -5.18 -1.55
C LEU A 41 4.54 -3.85 -1.30
N PHE A 42 4.33 -2.89 -2.20
CA PHE A 42 4.95 -1.57 -2.11
C PHE A 42 4.37 -0.74 -0.96
N GLY A 43 3.05 -0.77 -0.76
CA GLY A 43 2.39 -0.13 0.37
C GLY A 43 2.85 -0.72 1.71
N THR A 44 2.95 -2.05 1.81
CA THR A 44 3.43 -2.74 3.02
C THR A 44 4.85 -2.33 3.36
N TYR A 45 5.76 -2.30 2.37
CA TYR A 45 7.12 -1.82 2.58
C TYR A 45 7.15 -0.37 3.07
N THR A 46 6.36 0.50 2.46
CA THR A 46 6.33 1.94 2.80
C THR A 46 5.82 2.16 4.23
N ILE A 47 4.84 1.36 4.68
CA ILE A 47 4.37 1.36 6.09
C ILE A 47 5.49 0.90 7.02
N ILE A 48 6.15 -0.22 6.71
CA ILE A 48 7.26 -0.76 7.52
C ILE A 48 8.41 0.25 7.60
N TYR A 49 8.76 0.89 6.49
CA TYR A 49 9.78 1.93 6.45
C TYR A 49 9.40 3.11 7.35
N GLY A 50 8.16 3.59 7.26
CA GLY A 50 7.62 4.63 8.15
C GLY A 50 7.70 4.24 9.64
N LEU A 51 7.42 2.99 9.98
CA LEU A 51 7.58 2.43 11.35
C LEU A 51 9.02 2.48 11.84
N MET A 52 9.98 2.12 10.98
CA MET A 52 11.39 2.03 11.35
C MET A 52 12.07 3.40 11.45
N GLU A 53 11.71 4.37 10.60
CA GLU A 53 12.30 5.73 10.64
C GLU A 53 11.64 6.68 11.65
N LYS A 54 10.63 6.22 12.43
CA LYS A 54 9.97 6.88 13.57
C LYS A 54 9.32 8.26 13.35
N GLU A 55 9.59 9.00 12.27
CA GLU A 55 9.17 10.41 12.17
C GLU A 55 8.46 10.83 10.87
N ASN A 56 8.33 9.98 9.86
CA ASN A 56 7.65 10.40 8.63
C ASN A 56 6.23 9.84 8.52
N THR A 57 5.28 10.57 9.11
CA THR A 57 3.84 10.39 8.91
C THR A 57 3.48 10.31 7.42
N TYR A 58 4.27 10.96 6.57
CA TYR A 58 4.20 10.84 5.11
C TYR A 58 4.24 9.38 4.62
N TYR A 59 5.24 8.59 5.02
CA TYR A 59 5.37 7.20 4.57
C TYR A 59 4.24 6.32 5.09
N TYR A 60 3.77 6.56 6.32
CA TYR A 60 2.60 5.85 6.85
C TYR A 60 1.33 6.11 6.06
N VAL A 61 1.04 7.38 5.80
CA VAL A 61 -0.16 7.78 5.07
C VAL A 61 -0.12 7.19 3.65
N TRP A 62 0.97 7.40 2.92
CA TRP A 62 1.09 6.91 1.55
C TRP A 62 1.13 5.39 1.46
N GLY A 63 1.89 4.74 2.34
CA GLY A 63 1.93 3.28 2.40
C GLY A 63 0.57 2.67 2.72
N SER A 64 -0.20 3.30 3.61
CA SER A 64 -1.55 2.84 3.94
C SER A 64 -2.54 3.07 2.79
N ILE A 65 -2.46 4.20 2.10
CA ILE A 65 -3.27 4.46 0.89
C ILE A 65 -3.00 3.37 -0.16
N MET A 66 -1.72 3.12 -0.47
CA MET A 66 -1.33 2.08 -1.44
C MET A 66 -1.81 0.70 -1.00
N PHE A 67 -1.62 0.36 0.28
CA PHE A 67 -2.04 -0.91 0.84
C PHE A 67 -3.56 -1.10 0.71
N VAL A 68 -4.36 -0.11 1.09
CA VAL A 68 -5.82 -0.18 1.05
C VAL A 68 -6.34 -0.26 -0.39
N ILE A 69 -5.77 0.52 -1.33
CA ILE A 69 -6.13 0.41 -2.74
C ILE A 69 -5.76 -0.97 -3.29
N GLY A 70 -4.58 -1.49 -2.95
CA GLY A 70 -4.14 -2.82 -3.34
C GLY A 70 -5.06 -3.91 -2.78
N LEU A 71 -5.46 -3.79 -1.51
CA LEU A 71 -6.39 -4.72 -0.86
C LEU A 71 -7.76 -4.67 -1.54
N SER A 72 -8.26 -3.47 -1.83
CA SER A 72 -9.47 -3.25 -2.59
C SER A 72 -9.41 -3.97 -3.95
N LEU A 73 -8.36 -3.73 -4.72
CA LEU A 73 -8.14 -4.43 -6.00
C LEU A 73 -7.93 -5.93 -5.86
N LEU A 74 -7.65 -6.47 -4.67
CA LEU A 74 -7.57 -7.91 -4.44
C LEU A 74 -8.97 -8.53 -4.28
N PHE A 75 -9.86 -7.82 -3.60
CA PHE A 75 -11.20 -8.29 -3.24
C PHE A 75 -12.31 -7.82 -4.19
N TYR A 76 -11.97 -7.19 -5.32
CA TYR A 76 -12.95 -6.62 -6.26
C TYR A 76 -13.95 -7.64 -6.83
N ASN A 77 -13.56 -8.92 -6.93
CA ASN A 77 -14.43 -10.01 -7.38
C ASN A 77 -15.32 -10.59 -6.26
N LEU A 78 -15.02 -10.29 -5.00
CA LEU A 78 -15.69 -10.85 -3.82
C LEU A 78 -16.63 -9.85 -3.17
N ILE A 79 -16.34 -8.56 -3.28
CA ILE A 79 -17.08 -7.48 -2.63
C ILE A 79 -17.51 -6.46 -3.69
N PRO A 80 -18.76 -5.96 -3.66
CA PRO A 80 -19.21 -4.92 -4.59
C PRO A 80 -18.31 -3.69 -4.55
N LEU A 81 -17.92 -3.20 -5.73
CA LEU A 81 -17.01 -2.06 -5.88
C LEU A 81 -17.40 -0.82 -5.05
N PRO A 82 -18.69 -0.43 -4.92
CA PRO A 82 -19.07 0.70 -4.06
C PRO A 82 -18.73 0.51 -2.58
N VAL A 83 -18.89 -0.72 -2.05
CA VAL A 83 -18.58 -1.05 -0.65
C VAL A 83 -17.08 -0.94 -0.40
N LEU A 84 -16.31 -1.45 -1.36
CA LEU A 84 -14.86 -1.49 -1.34
C LEU A 84 -14.24 -0.08 -1.41
N ILE A 85 -14.77 0.78 -2.28
CA ILE A 85 -14.42 2.22 -2.33
C ILE A 85 -14.82 2.92 -1.03
N GLY A 86 -16.02 2.64 -0.50
CA GLY A 86 -16.49 3.21 0.77
C GLY A 86 -15.57 2.89 1.95
N ILE A 87 -15.22 1.62 2.12
CA ILE A 87 -14.26 1.17 3.15
C ILE A 87 -12.91 1.86 2.97
N THR A 88 -12.44 1.97 1.72
CA THR A 88 -11.17 2.65 1.41
C THR A 88 -11.17 4.11 1.87
N ILE A 89 -12.23 4.85 1.53
CA ILE A 89 -12.39 6.26 1.93
C ILE A 89 -12.44 6.38 3.46
N ILE A 90 -13.18 5.51 4.14
CA ILE A 90 -13.27 5.51 5.61
C ILE A 90 -11.89 5.30 6.23
N ILE A 91 -11.15 4.29 5.78
CA ILE A 91 -9.81 3.98 6.32
C ILE A 91 -8.85 5.16 6.08
N ILE A 92 -8.80 5.72 4.86
CA ILE A 92 -7.95 6.87 4.55
C ILE A 92 -8.30 8.07 5.42
N THR A 93 -9.60 8.33 5.62
CA THR A 93 -10.09 9.43 6.47
C THR A 93 -9.66 9.24 7.92
N LEU A 94 -9.81 8.03 8.48
CA LEU A 94 -9.39 7.72 9.84
C LEU A 94 -7.89 7.91 10.02
N ILE A 95 -7.08 7.42 9.08
CA ILE A 95 -5.62 7.55 9.14
C ILE A 95 -5.21 9.03 9.07
N GLY A 96 -5.82 9.80 8.16
CA GLY A 96 -5.59 11.26 8.06
C GLY A 96 -5.97 11.99 9.35
N PHE A 97 -7.09 11.63 9.96
CA PHE A 97 -7.57 12.21 11.21
C PHE A 97 -6.65 11.88 12.40
N PHE A 98 -6.25 10.62 12.58
CA PHE A 98 -5.31 10.21 13.63
C PHE A 98 -3.94 10.87 13.47
N SER A 99 -3.46 10.97 12.23
CA SER A 99 -2.24 11.69 11.87
C SER A 99 -2.31 13.16 12.28
N TYR A 100 -3.42 13.84 11.95
CA TYR A 100 -3.63 15.25 12.31
C TYR A 100 -3.65 15.47 13.83
N ILE A 101 -4.33 14.59 14.58
CA ILE A 101 -4.37 14.68 16.04
C ILE A 101 -2.97 14.45 16.65
N LYS A 102 -2.20 13.51 16.13
CA LYS A 102 -0.84 13.21 16.62
C LYS A 102 0.08 14.42 16.46
N GLN A 103 0.01 15.12 15.32
CA GLN A 103 0.80 16.35 15.10
C GLN A 103 0.39 17.49 16.02
N ARG A 104 -0.90 17.61 16.36
CA ARG A 104 -1.39 18.69 17.24
C ARG A 104 -1.06 18.50 18.72
N LYS A 105 -0.70 17.27 19.12
CA LYS A 105 -0.32 16.92 20.50
C LYS A 105 1.19 16.89 20.75
N SER A 106 2.01 16.95 19.70
CA SER A 106 3.47 17.09 19.78
C SER A 106 3.87 18.55 19.77
#